data_AF-A0A328EIE8-F1
#
_entry.id   AF-A0A328EIE8-F1
#
_cell.length_a   1.000
_cell.length_b   1.000
_cell.length_c   1.000
_cell.angle_alpha   90.00
_cell.angle_beta   90.00
_cell.angle_gamma   90.00
#
_symmetry.space_group_name_H-M   'P 1'
#
loop_
_entity.id
_entity.type
_entity.pdbx_description
1 polymer ?
#
loop_
_entity_poly.entity_id
_entity_poly.type
_entity_poly.pdbx_seq_one_letter_code
_entity_poly.pdbx_strand_id
1 'polypeptide(L)'
;MKIFIKVEFFQNSKYLQHLLEHTIGGNLRKIDAFFDLFLESDLHTFNSYILWEIPNYCDLGTFKQAIFSEPNLKIFNYEKKVLKDELLKTPFKLKIEQKIGKILFGKDFNITKNQKVSFEKALIYHKKYFNEKNIIITDDDYNILEDNLFEKKFGKNLDFKTKKFYFKINDFPCFLFVKKIENYLDYYLFFFLEFFYTNLFSYQIRFNEGFYYYDHEAYSYRIYDANIFCLTCEILDFEEEFFEKAKKSFLEIIEKGYGKKGKIVCKMVYGEEVDLEKVKSFFENFSSFDLKEIVGKQKDYKK
;
A
#
# COMPACT_ATOMS: atom_id res chain seq x y z
N MET A 1 -4.86 -4.95 17.88
CA MET A 1 -5.77 -3.88 17.39
C MET A 1 -5.01 -3.06 16.36
N LYS A 2 -5.73 -2.35 15.48
CA LYS A 2 -5.11 -1.61 14.37
C LYS A 2 -5.80 -0.26 14.19
N ILE A 3 -5.03 0.80 14.08
CA ILE A 3 -5.51 2.16 13.76
C ILE A 3 -5.03 2.53 12.36
N PHE A 4 -5.98 2.77 11.45
CA PHE A 4 -5.71 3.23 10.10
C PHE A 4 -5.97 4.73 10.04
N ILE A 5 -4.96 5.53 9.70
CA ILE A 5 -5.06 6.98 9.55
C ILE A 5 -4.99 7.31 8.06
N LYS A 6 -6.10 7.78 7.49
CA LYS A 6 -6.16 8.17 6.07
C LYS A 6 -5.32 9.42 5.83
N VAL A 7 -4.43 9.36 4.84
CA VAL A 7 -3.53 10.46 4.46
C VAL A 7 -3.41 10.56 2.92
N GLU A 8 -2.93 11.69 2.41
CA GLU A 8 -2.70 11.88 0.97
C GLU A 8 -1.33 12.51 0.69
N PHE A 9 -0.77 12.28 -0.49
CA PHE A 9 0.47 12.91 -0.91
C PHE A 9 0.46 14.45 -0.73
N PHE A 10 1.50 14.97 -0.09
CA PHE A 10 1.75 16.40 -0.01
C PHE A 10 2.64 16.86 -1.17
N GLN A 11 2.08 17.64 -2.11
CA GLN A 11 2.80 18.11 -3.30
C GLN A 11 3.53 16.99 -4.07
N ASN A 12 2.80 15.91 -4.41
CA ASN A 12 3.32 14.73 -5.10
C ASN A 12 4.39 13.96 -4.34
N SER A 13 4.39 14.07 -3.01
CA SER A 13 5.38 13.42 -2.15
C SER A 13 4.79 12.80 -0.89
N LYS A 14 5.28 11.60 -0.54
CA LYS A 14 4.92 10.90 0.71
C LYS A 14 5.77 11.33 1.91
N TYR A 15 6.75 12.21 1.69
CA TYR A 15 7.70 12.61 2.73
C TYR A 15 7.03 13.19 3.97
N LEU A 16 6.03 14.07 3.79
CA LEU A 16 5.41 14.76 4.92
C LEU A 16 4.59 13.81 5.80
N GLN A 17 3.88 12.84 5.22
CA GLN A 17 3.11 11.89 6.02
C GLN A 17 4.04 10.95 6.81
N HIS A 18 5.16 10.52 6.20
CA HIS A 18 6.18 9.71 6.88
C HIS A 18 6.86 10.49 8.01
N LEU A 19 7.20 11.75 7.75
CA LEU A 19 7.75 12.64 8.77
C LEU A 19 6.78 12.88 9.93
N LEU A 20 5.50 13.04 9.64
CA LEU A 20 4.52 13.23 10.70
C LEU A 20 4.28 11.97 11.52
N GLU A 21 4.32 10.79 10.88
CA GLU A 21 4.26 9.50 11.58
C GLU A 21 5.35 9.38 12.65
N HIS A 22 6.61 9.67 12.31
CA HIS A 22 7.72 9.73 13.28
C HIS A 22 7.57 10.78 14.40
N THR A 23 6.67 11.75 14.22
CA THR A 23 6.41 12.81 15.21
C THR A 23 5.17 12.54 16.06
N ILE A 24 4.40 11.48 15.76
CA ILE A 24 3.26 11.07 16.58
C ILE A 24 3.76 10.82 18.01
N GLY A 25 3.02 11.33 19.00
CA GLY A 25 3.44 11.24 20.40
C GLY A 25 4.73 12.00 20.71
N GLY A 26 5.21 12.90 19.85
CA GLY A 26 6.46 13.62 20.06
C GLY A 26 6.52 14.38 21.39
N ASN A 27 5.44 15.08 21.77
CA ASN A 27 5.36 15.75 23.08
C ASN A 27 5.48 14.77 24.28
N LEU A 28 5.41 13.47 24.01
CA LEU A 28 5.47 12.35 24.93
C LEU A 28 6.79 11.57 24.81
N ARG A 29 7.91 12.13 24.33
CA ARG A 29 9.24 11.48 24.44
C ARG A 29 9.75 11.41 25.88
N LYS A 30 9.04 10.64 26.70
CA LYS A 30 9.29 10.30 28.09
C LYS A 30 9.32 8.78 28.21
N ILE A 31 9.92 8.29 29.30
CA ILE A 31 10.00 6.85 29.58
C ILE A 31 8.59 6.23 29.59
N ASP A 32 7.65 6.85 30.28
CA ASP A 32 6.28 6.33 30.40
C ASP A 32 5.62 6.12 29.03
N ALA A 33 5.70 7.11 28.14
CA ALA A 33 5.12 6.99 26.82
C ALA A 33 5.86 6.01 25.89
N PHE A 34 7.13 5.67 26.14
CA PHE A 34 7.74 4.52 25.48
C PHE A 34 7.00 3.22 25.83
N PHE A 35 6.72 3.00 27.11
CA PHE A 35 5.99 1.81 27.57
C PHE A 35 4.52 1.83 27.17
N ASP A 36 3.87 2.99 27.25
CA ASP A 36 2.44 3.12 26.98
C ASP A 36 2.11 3.06 25.48
N LEU A 37 2.99 3.60 24.63
CA LEU A 37 2.70 3.78 23.21
C LEU A 37 3.56 2.97 22.25
N PHE A 38 4.82 2.64 22.59
CA PHE A 38 5.80 2.21 21.59
C PHE A 38 6.44 0.84 21.83
N LEU A 39 6.39 0.28 23.05
CA LEU A 39 7.11 -0.97 23.39
C LEU A 39 6.70 -2.16 22.50
N GLU A 40 5.41 -2.32 22.25
CA GLU A 40 4.84 -3.45 21.50
C GLU A 40 3.94 -2.97 20.35
N SER A 41 4.22 -1.78 19.82
CA SER A 41 3.46 -1.19 18.73
C SER A 41 4.36 -0.92 17.53
N ASP A 42 3.81 -1.04 16.32
CA ASP A 42 4.52 -0.72 15.09
C ASP A 42 3.73 0.28 14.24
N LEU A 43 4.45 1.21 13.63
CA LEU A 43 3.91 2.21 12.70
C LEU A 43 4.43 1.95 11.28
N HIS A 44 3.51 2.05 10.32
CA HIS A 44 3.81 1.82 8.91
C HIS A 44 3.16 2.88 8.02
N THR A 45 3.98 3.61 7.27
CA THR A 45 3.52 4.62 6.32
C THR A 45 3.30 4.03 4.91
N PHE A 46 2.03 3.93 4.49
CA PHE A 46 1.63 3.60 3.12
C PHE A 46 1.35 4.87 2.30
N ASN A 47 1.11 4.71 0.99
CA ASN A 47 0.87 5.85 0.09
C ASN A 47 -0.43 6.62 0.39
N SER A 48 -1.45 5.96 0.94
CA SER A 48 -2.79 6.53 1.17
C SER A 48 -3.27 6.44 2.61
N TYR A 49 -2.46 5.85 3.50
CA TYR A 49 -2.78 5.72 4.92
C TYR A 49 -1.52 5.43 5.74
N ILE A 50 -1.59 5.66 7.05
CA ILE A 50 -0.66 5.16 8.04
C ILE A 50 -1.38 4.05 8.83
N LEU A 51 -0.67 2.98 9.15
CA LEU A 51 -1.17 1.90 10.01
C LEU A 51 -0.37 1.92 11.31
N TRP A 52 -1.06 1.99 12.44
CA TRP A 52 -0.51 1.73 13.75
C TRP A 52 -1.06 0.40 14.28
N GLU A 53 -0.20 -0.60 14.42
CA GLU A 53 -0.53 -1.88 15.03
C GLU A 53 -0.24 -1.78 16.54
N ILE A 54 -1.27 -2.05 17.36
CA ILE A 54 -1.22 -1.85 18.81
C ILE A 54 -1.72 -3.11 19.54
N PRO A 55 -1.20 -3.45 20.72
CA PRO A 55 -1.71 -4.58 21.50
C PRO A 55 -3.17 -4.38 21.92
N ASN A 56 -3.95 -5.47 22.00
CA ASN A 56 -5.38 -5.40 22.34
C ASN A 56 -5.67 -4.94 23.77
N TYR A 57 -4.68 -4.98 24.66
CA TYR A 57 -4.82 -4.60 26.07
C TYR A 57 -4.51 -3.11 26.32
N CYS A 58 -4.03 -2.37 25.31
CA CYS A 58 -3.70 -0.96 25.43
C CYS A 58 -4.94 -0.06 25.44
N ASP A 59 -4.86 1.07 26.14
CA ASP A 59 -5.92 2.08 26.13
C ASP A 59 -5.94 2.87 24.82
N LEU A 60 -7.01 2.70 24.05
CA LEU A 60 -7.21 3.38 22.77
C LEU A 60 -7.26 4.92 22.92
N GLY A 61 -7.72 5.43 24.06
CA GLY A 61 -7.78 6.87 24.33
C GLY A 61 -6.39 7.52 24.27
N THR A 62 -5.41 6.88 24.89
CA THR A 62 -4.00 7.31 24.91
C THR A 62 -3.42 7.39 23.49
N PHE A 63 -3.67 6.37 22.65
CA PHE A 63 -3.20 6.37 21.26
C PHE A 63 -3.87 7.45 20.40
N LYS A 64 -5.19 7.62 20.52
CA LYS A 64 -5.91 8.71 19.85
C LYS A 64 -5.37 10.08 20.24
N GLN A 65 -5.15 10.30 21.54
CA GLN A 65 -4.55 11.54 22.03
C GLN A 65 -3.16 11.77 21.43
N ALA A 66 -2.33 10.74 21.31
CA ALA A 66 -1.01 10.84 20.69
C ALA A 66 -1.08 11.21 19.20
N ILE A 67 -2.03 10.64 18.45
CA ILE A 67 -2.27 10.94 17.02
C ILE A 67 -2.73 12.40 16.85
N PHE A 68 -3.70 12.85 17.66
CA PHE A 68 -4.34 14.15 17.52
C PHE A 68 -3.54 15.30 18.14
N SER A 69 -2.54 14.99 18.96
CA SER A 69 -1.65 15.99 19.55
C SER A 69 -0.88 16.74 18.47
N GLU A 70 -0.83 18.07 18.59
CA GLU A 70 -0.05 18.89 17.64
C GLU A 70 1.43 18.48 17.64
N PRO A 71 2.07 18.35 16.47
CA PRO A 71 3.48 18.05 16.34
C PRO A 71 4.37 19.04 17.11
N ASN A 72 5.49 18.57 17.64
CA ASN A 72 6.46 19.41 18.33
C ASN A 72 7.56 19.91 17.38
N LEU A 73 7.87 21.21 17.37
CA LEU A 73 8.89 21.79 16.48
C LEU A 73 10.29 21.18 16.70
N LYS A 74 10.70 20.96 17.95
CA LYS A 74 12.02 20.40 18.27
C LYS A 74 12.15 18.98 17.71
N ILE A 75 11.10 18.17 17.86
CA ILE A 75 11.09 16.78 17.40
C ILE A 75 10.95 16.70 15.89
N PHE A 76 10.08 17.52 15.31
CA PHE A 76 9.97 17.67 13.86
C PHE A 76 11.35 17.95 13.22
N ASN A 77 12.12 18.88 13.78
CA ASN A 77 13.46 19.19 13.28
C ASN A 77 14.47 18.06 13.51
N TYR A 78 14.32 17.28 14.57
CA TYR A 78 15.15 16.10 14.83
C TYR A 78 14.82 14.98 13.82
N GLU A 79 13.54 14.62 13.65
CA GLU A 79 13.08 13.57 12.74
C GLU A 79 13.37 13.87 11.28
N LYS A 80 13.39 15.15 10.87
CA LYS A 80 13.88 15.53 9.53
C LYS A 80 15.32 15.08 9.27
N LYS A 81 16.16 14.98 10.29
CA LYS A 81 17.53 14.47 10.16
C LYS A 81 17.53 12.95 10.10
N VAL A 82 16.77 12.29 10.98
CA VAL A 82 16.65 10.83 11.01
C VAL A 82 16.13 10.30 9.66
N LEU A 83 15.01 10.83 9.18
CA LEU A 83 14.43 10.44 7.90
C LEU A 83 15.33 10.74 6.70
N LYS A 84 16.16 11.78 6.81
CA LYS A 84 17.15 12.05 5.77
C LYS A 84 18.12 10.89 5.63
N ASP A 85 18.58 10.31 6.75
CA ASP A 85 19.51 9.19 6.75
C ASP A 85 18.83 7.88 6.36
N GLU A 86 17.58 7.68 6.79
CA GLU A 86 16.77 6.53 6.38
C GLU A 86 16.56 6.47 4.86
N LEU A 87 16.17 7.61 4.25
CA LEU A 87 15.89 7.68 2.82
C LEU A 87 17.15 7.52 1.94
N LEU A 88 18.37 7.64 2.48
CA LEU A 88 19.59 7.29 1.74
C LEU A 88 19.63 5.80 1.38
N LYS A 89 19.03 4.94 2.20
CA LYS A 89 18.97 3.49 1.99
C LYS A 89 17.72 3.06 1.24
N THR A 90 17.35 3.79 0.18
CA THR A 90 16.13 3.50 -0.59
C THR A 90 16.16 2.07 -1.14
N PRO A 91 15.22 1.19 -0.74
CA PRO A 91 15.09 -0.17 -1.27
C PRO A 91 14.84 -0.19 -2.78
N PHE A 92 15.24 -1.26 -3.46
CA PHE A 92 15.07 -1.39 -4.92
C PHE A 92 13.61 -1.21 -5.35
N LYS A 93 12.67 -1.86 -4.66
CA LYS A 93 11.21 -1.70 -4.86
C LYS A 93 10.76 -0.23 -4.88
N LEU A 94 11.18 0.58 -3.91
CA LEU A 94 10.80 2.00 -3.87
C LEU A 94 11.39 2.81 -5.04
N LYS A 95 12.53 2.40 -5.63
CA LYS A 95 13.07 3.03 -6.85
C LYS A 95 12.17 2.74 -8.06
N ILE A 96 11.59 1.54 -8.14
CA ILE A 96 10.62 1.17 -9.17
C ILE A 96 9.35 2.00 -9.00
N GLU A 97 8.76 1.99 -7.80
CA GLU A 97 7.55 2.76 -7.49
C GLU A 97 7.73 4.25 -7.80
N GLN A 98 8.91 4.81 -7.50
CA GLN A 98 9.29 6.18 -7.82
C GLN A 98 9.35 6.45 -9.32
N LYS A 99 9.90 5.53 -10.12
CA LYS A 99 9.95 5.66 -11.59
C LYS A 99 8.55 5.60 -12.18
N ILE A 100 7.74 4.65 -11.71
CA ILE A 100 6.35 4.48 -12.14
C ILE A 100 5.53 5.75 -11.81
N GLY A 101 5.62 6.25 -10.57
CA GLY A 101 4.89 7.46 -10.20
C GLY A 101 5.30 8.69 -11.01
N LYS A 102 6.57 8.78 -11.46
CA LYS A 102 7.01 9.84 -12.39
C LYS A 102 6.44 9.69 -13.80
N ILE A 103 6.31 8.46 -14.29
CA ILE A 103 5.68 8.16 -15.58
C ILE A 103 4.21 8.55 -15.54
N LEU A 104 3.51 8.23 -14.44
CA LEU A 104 2.06 8.41 -14.32
C LEU A 104 1.63 9.82 -13.90
N PHE A 105 2.37 10.46 -12.99
CA PHE A 105 1.91 11.68 -12.31
C PHE A 105 2.83 12.89 -12.44
N GLY A 106 3.90 12.79 -13.23
CA GLY A 106 4.82 13.88 -13.55
C GLY A 106 6.18 13.78 -12.87
N LYS A 107 7.15 14.52 -13.44
CA LYS A 107 8.58 14.45 -13.05
C LYS A 107 8.85 14.86 -11.59
N ASP A 108 7.94 15.62 -10.99
CA ASP A 108 8.01 16.13 -9.63
C ASP A 108 7.52 15.12 -8.57
N PHE A 109 6.94 13.98 -8.98
CA PHE A 109 6.57 12.90 -8.07
C PHE A 109 7.79 12.39 -7.29
N ASN A 110 7.64 12.21 -5.98
CA ASN A 110 8.75 11.89 -5.09
C ASN A 110 8.34 11.06 -3.85
N ILE A 111 8.83 9.83 -3.74
CA ILE A 111 8.62 8.97 -2.56
C ILE A 111 9.92 8.51 -1.90
N THR A 112 11.07 8.86 -2.48
CA THR A 112 12.38 8.35 -2.02
C THR A 112 13.33 9.46 -1.56
N LYS A 113 12.91 10.73 -1.62
CA LYS A 113 13.77 11.86 -1.26
C LYS A 113 13.09 12.76 -0.24
N ASN A 114 13.93 13.44 0.53
CA ASN A 114 13.49 14.52 1.38
C ASN A 114 12.85 15.66 0.56
N GLN A 115 11.87 16.31 1.17
CA GLN A 115 11.25 17.51 0.64
C GLN A 115 11.46 18.68 1.61
N LYS A 116 11.67 19.88 1.07
CA LYS A 116 11.69 21.09 1.90
C LYS A 116 10.26 21.41 2.35
N VAL A 117 9.95 21.08 3.60
CA VAL A 117 8.67 21.40 4.24
C VAL A 117 8.92 22.24 5.50
N SER A 118 8.16 23.33 5.64
CA SER A 118 8.13 24.18 6.85
C SER A 118 7.25 23.55 7.93
N PHE A 119 7.51 23.88 9.18
CA PHE A 119 6.72 23.39 10.30
C PHE A 119 5.25 23.85 10.22
N GLU A 120 4.99 25.08 9.79
CA GLU A 120 3.64 25.59 9.56
C GLU A 120 2.84 24.72 8.57
N LYS A 121 3.45 24.32 7.45
CA LYS A 121 2.83 23.41 6.47
C LYS A 121 2.56 22.04 7.08
N ALA A 122 3.44 21.57 7.96
CA ALA A 122 3.25 20.32 8.68
C ALA A 122 2.06 20.40 9.64
N LEU A 123 1.87 21.51 10.36
CA LEU A 123 0.70 21.73 11.22
C LEU A 123 -0.61 21.78 10.44
N ILE A 124 -0.63 22.47 9.30
CA ILE A 124 -1.82 22.52 8.41
C ILE A 124 -2.17 21.11 7.92
N TYR A 125 -1.17 20.35 7.49
CA TYR A 125 -1.37 18.98 7.03
C TYR A 125 -1.83 18.06 8.18
N HIS A 126 -1.21 18.16 9.35
CA HIS A 126 -1.59 17.40 10.54
C HIS A 126 -3.06 17.65 10.90
N LYS A 127 -3.47 18.91 11.05
CA LYS A 127 -4.88 19.28 11.34
C LYS A 127 -5.87 18.71 10.33
N LYS A 128 -5.47 18.60 9.07
CA LYS A 128 -6.32 18.07 7.99
C LYS A 128 -6.56 16.56 8.11
N TYR A 129 -5.53 15.77 8.44
CA TYR A 129 -5.59 14.30 8.34
C TYR A 129 -5.48 13.54 9.67
N PHE A 130 -4.88 14.13 10.72
CA PHE A 130 -4.67 13.48 12.02
C PHE A 130 -5.76 13.91 13.00
N ASN A 131 -6.99 13.48 12.71
CA ASN A 131 -8.18 13.79 13.48
C ASN A 131 -9.15 12.61 13.45
N GLU A 132 -10.18 12.66 14.29
CA GLU A 132 -11.19 11.61 14.42
C GLU A 132 -11.85 11.26 13.08
N LYS A 133 -12.00 12.25 12.20
CA LYS A 133 -12.68 12.12 10.90
C LYS A 133 -11.88 11.37 9.82
N ASN A 134 -10.68 10.90 10.13
CA ASN A 134 -9.79 10.24 9.18
C ASN A 134 -9.24 8.92 9.73
N ILE A 135 -9.89 8.32 10.73
CA ILE A 135 -9.47 7.06 11.30
C ILE A 135 -10.50 5.94 11.12
N ILE A 136 -9.99 4.73 10.87
CA ILE A 136 -10.71 3.46 11.12
C ILE A 136 -9.92 2.71 12.19
N ILE A 137 -10.63 2.11 13.14
CA ILE A 137 -10.03 1.26 14.17
C ILE A 137 -10.61 -0.14 14.03
N THR A 138 -9.74 -1.14 14.08
CA THR A 138 -10.14 -2.55 14.01
C THR A 138 -9.53 -3.37 15.13
N ASP A 139 -10.13 -4.52 15.41
CA ASP A 139 -9.47 -5.60 16.13
C ASP A 139 -8.40 -6.28 15.26
N ASP A 140 -7.80 -7.36 15.76
CA ASP A 140 -6.78 -8.10 15.00
C ASP A 140 -7.32 -8.89 13.81
N ASP A 141 -8.61 -9.22 13.85
CA ASP A 141 -9.35 -9.90 12.79
C ASP A 141 -9.93 -8.94 11.74
N TYR A 142 -9.56 -7.65 11.81
CA TYR A 142 -10.04 -6.58 10.93
C TYR A 142 -11.55 -6.34 11.01
N ASN A 143 -12.20 -6.68 12.13
CA ASN A 143 -13.55 -6.21 12.40
C ASN A 143 -13.51 -4.74 12.82
N ILE A 144 -14.35 -3.91 12.21
CA ILE A 144 -14.39 -2.47 12.47
C ILE A 144 -14.99 -2.22 13.86
N LEU A 145 -14.21 -1.57 14.72
CA LEU A 145 -14.63 -1.08 16.04
C LEU A 145 -15.10 0.36 15.96
N GLU A 146 -14.40 1.18 15.17
CA GLU A 146 -14.79 2.57 14.89
C GLU A 146 -14.53 2.91 13.42
N ASP A 147 -15.48 3.63 12.83
CA ASP A 147 -15.39 4.14 11.47
C ASP A 147 -15.90 5.57 11.42
N ASN A 148 -14.97 6.49 11.18
CA ASN A 148 -15.24 7.92 11.21
C ASN A 148 -14.83 8.61 9.90
N LEU A 149 -14.69 7.87 8.80
CA LEU A 149 -14.13 8.42 7.55
C LEU A 149 -14.99 9.51 6.92
N PHE A 150 -14.36 10.65 6.62
CA PHE A 150 -15.07 11.85 6.20
C PHE A 150 -15.35 11.98 4.71
N GLU A 151 -14.58 11.38 3.79
CA GLU A 151 -14.91 11.37 2.34
C GLU A 151 -13.90 10.61 1.46
N LYS A 152 -14.33 10.21 0.26
CA LYS A 152 -13.46 9.75 -0.84
C LYS A 152 -12.95 10.95 -1.64
N LYS A 153 -11.64 11.21 -1.60
CA LYS A 153 -11.00 12.21 -2.47
C LYS A 153 -9.64 11.68 -2.92
N PHE A 154 -9.31 11.91 -4.18
CA PHE A 154 -7.98 11.65 -4.74
C PHE A 154 -7.35 12.99 -5.14
N GLY A 155 -6.09 13.20 -4.77
CA GLY A 155 -5.36 14.43 -5.12
C GLY A 155 -5.05 14.60 -6.61
N LYS A 156 -5.01 13.51 -7.39
CA LYS A 156 -4.81 13.50 -8.84
C LYS A 156 -5.62 12.36 -9.45
N ASN A 157 -5.87 12.44 -10.75
CA ASN A 157 -6.55 11.39 -11.50
C ASN A 157 -5.75 10.96 -12.73
N LEU A 158 -5.78 9.67 -13.06
CA LEU A 158 -5.33 9.14 -14.33
C LEU A 158 -6.21 9.67 -15.47
N ASP A 159 -5.57 9.93 -16.61
CA ASP A 159 -6.17 10.33 -17.88
C ASP A 159 -6.58 9.14 -18.76
N PHE A 160 -6.25 7.91 -18.36
CA PHE A 160 -6.65 6.67 -19.01
C PHE A 160 -7.33 5.71 -18.02
N LYS A 161 -8.16 4.80 -18.55
CA LYS A 161 -8.83 3.76 -17.74
C LYS A 161 -7.88 2.61 -17.40
N THR A 162 -7.21 2.06 -18.40
CA THR A 162 -6.27 0.93 -18.25
C THR A 162 -5.09 1.11 -19.20
N LYS A 163 -3.87 0.81 -18.74
CA LYS A 163 -2.67 0.84 -19.58
C LYS A 163 -1.64 -0.16 -19.09
N LYS A 164 -0.86 -0.70 -20.04
CA LYS A 164 0.27 -1.58 -19.79
C LYS A 164 1.55 -0.85 -20.15
N PHE A 165 2.61 -1.08 -19.37
CA PHE A 165 3.94 -0.55 -19.66
C PHE A 165 4.96 -1.66 -19.52
N TYR A 166 6.00 -1.55 -20.34
CA TYR A 166 7.19 -2.38 -20.25
C TYR A 166 8.39 -1.45 -20.20
N PHE A 167 9.26 -1.68 -19.25
CA PHE A 167 10.50 -0.92 -19.14
C PHE A 167 11.55 -1.75 -18.41
N LYS A 168 12.79 -1.27 -18.39
CA LYS A 168 13.87 -1.85 -17.58
C LYS A 168 14.28 -0.90 -16.46
N ILE A 169 14.69 -1.46 -15.32
CA ILE A 169 15.38 -0.74 -14.25
C ILE A 169 16.62 -1.55 -13.88
N ASN A 170 17.81 -0.99 -14.09
CA ASN A 170 19.09 -1.68 -13.86
C ASN A 170 19.10 -3.09 -14.49
N ASP A 171 18.69 -3.17 -15.76
CA ASP A 171 18.55 -4.39 -16.55
C ASP A 171 17.47 -5.39 -16.13
N PHE A 172 16.79 -5.20 -15.00
CA PHE A 172 15.59 -5.97 -14.64
C PHE A 172 14.43 -5.60 -15.56
N PRO A 173 13.81 -6.56 -16.27
CA PRO A 173 12.58 -6.31 -16.99
C PRO A 173 11.46 -6.02 -15.98
N CYS A 174 10.63 -5.03 -16.29
CA CYS A 174 9.47 -4.69 -15.50
C CYS A 174 8.24 -4.65 -16.40
N PHE A 175 7.25 -5.49 -16.08
CA PHE A 175 5.90 -5.36 -16.58
C PHE A 175 5.06 -4.58 -15.59
N LEU A 176 4.26 -3.66 -16.10
CA LEU A 176 3.36 -2.82 -15.32
C LEU A 176 1.95 -2.88 -15.89
N PHE A 177 0.99 -3.27 -15.07
CA PHE A 177 -0.43 -3.12 -15.34
C PHE A 177 -0.99 -2.00 -14.46
N VAL A 178 -1.56 -0.97 -15.10
CA VAL A 178 -2.14 0.19 -14.41
C VAL A 178 -3.61 0.30 -14.75
N LYS A 179 -4.45 0.41 -13.73
CA LYS A 179 -5.89 0.62 -13.88
C LYS A 179 -6.32 1.78 -12.99
N LYS A 180 -7.17 2.66 -13.52
CA LYS A 180 -7.87 3.67 -12.74
C LYS A 180 -8.86 3.00 -11.78
N ILE A 181 -8.90 3.43 -10.53
CA ILE A 181 -9.80 2.93 -9.50
C ILE A 181 -11.24 3.23 -9.90
N GLU A 182 -12.03 2.18 -10.14
CA GLU A 182 -13.46 2.28 -10.42
C GLU A 182 -14.29 1.78 -9.23
N ASN A 183 -13.94 0.62 -8.65
CA ASN A 183 -14.65 0.01 -7.52
C ASN A 183 -13.75 -0.97 -6.74
N TYR A 184 -14.24 -1.49 -5.61
CA TYR A 184 -13.46 -2.41 -4.77
C TYR A 184 -13.06 -3.73 -5.45
N LEU A 185 -13.72 -4.19 -6.53
CA LEU A 185 -13.30 -5.40 -7.24
C LEU A 185 -11.91 -5.21 -7.88
N ASP A 186 -11.56 -3.96 -8.24
CA ASP A 186 -10.22 -3.65 -8.73
C ASP A 186 -9.16 -3.92 -7.66
N TYR A 187 -9.44 -3.64 -6.38
CA TYR A 187 -8.52 -3.97 -5.30
C TYR A 187 -8.25 -5.48 -5.28
N TYR A 188 -9.31 -6.28 -5.32
CA TYR A 188 -9.19 -7.73 -5.25
C TYR A 188 -8.56 -8.33 -6.50
N LEU A 189 -8.82 -7.78 -7.69
CA LEU A 189 -8.11 -8.17 -8.91
C LEU A 189 -6.60 -7.96 -8.75
N PHE A 190 -6.16 -6.79 -8.31
CA PHE A 190 -4.74 -6.49 -8.13
C PHE A 190 -4.11 -7.33 -7.01
N PHE A 191 -4.86 -7.62 -5.94
CA PHE A 191 -4.43 -8.53 -4.89
C PHE A 191 -4.30 -9.97 -5.40
N PHE A 192 -5.22 -10.42 -6.26
CA PHE A 192 -5.11 -11.72 -6.92
C PHE A 192 -3.91 -11.80 -7.84
N LEU A 193 -3.62 -10.76 -8.63
CA LEU A 193 -2.43 -10.73 -9.49
C LEU A 193 -1.12 -10.87 -8.69
N GLU A 194 -1.00 -10.14 -7.58
CA GLU A 194 0.12 -10.26 -6.65
C GLU A 194 0.22 -11.66 -6.05
N PHE A 195 -0.90 -12.19 -5.55
CA PHE A 195 -0.97 -13.54 -5.00
C PHE A 195 -0.58 -14.60 -6.04
N PHE A 196 -1.17 -14.54 -7.22
CA PHE A 196 -0.98 -15.51 -8.30
C PHE A 196 0.48 -15.59 -8.72
N TYR A 197 1.09 -14.46 -9.07
CA TYR A 197 2.46 -14.46 -9.57
C TYR A 197 3.50 -14.75 -8.48
N THR A 198 3.29 -14.29 -7.25
CA THR A 198 4.17 -14.67 -6.11
C THR A 198 4.18 -16.19 -5.92
N ASN A 199 3.02 -16.83 -6.00
CA ASN A 199 2.94 -18.28 -5.88
C ASN A 199 3.46 -19.00 -7.13
N LEU A 200 3.27 -18.44 -8.33
CA LEU A 200 3.82 -19.01 -9.56
C LEU A 200 5.35 -19.03 -9.53
N PHE A 201 5.98 -17.94 -9.08
CA PHE A 201 7.43 -17.88 -8.89
C PHE A 201 7.90 -18.91 -7.87
N SER A 202 7.22 -19.00 -6.72
CA SER A 202 7.54 -20.00 -5.71
C SER A 202 7.40 -21.43 -6.25
N TYR A 203 6.36 -21.70 -7.04
CA TYR A 203 6.14 -23.03 -7.61
C TYR A 203 7.18 -23.39 -8.67
N GLN A 204 7.43 -22.52 -9.65
CA GLN A 204 8.34 -22.82 -10.74
C GLN A 204 9.80 -22.79 -10.29
N ILE A 205 10.20 -21.75 -9.56
CA ILE A 205 11.62 -21.53 -9.27
C ILE A 205 12.03 -22.25 -7.99
N ARG A 206 11.26 -22.09 -6.91
CA ARG A 206 11.63 -22.71 -5.64
C ARG A 206 11.27 -24.19 -5.60
N PHE A 207 10.05 -24.55 -6.00
CA PHE A 207 9.59 -25.93 -5.87
C PHE A 207 10.09 -26.82 -7.02
N ASN A 208 9.97 -26.41 -8.28
CA ASN A 208 10.42 -27.24 -9.40
C ASN A 208 11.94 -27.16 -9.65
N GLU A 209 12.55 -25.97 -9.57
CA GLU A 209 13.99 -25.81 -9.84
C GLU A 209 14.89 -25.85 -8.59
N GLY A 210 14.32 -25.74 -7.39
CA GLY A 210 15.07 -25.80 -6.13
C GLY A 210 15.81 -24.51 -5.75
N PHE A 211 15.55 -23.39 -6.43
CA PHE A 211 16.17 -22.10 -6.10
C PHE A 211 15.36 -21.35 -5.04
N TYR A 212 15.90 -21.28 -3.82
CA TYR A 212 15.23 -20.63 -2.68
C TYR A 212 15.36 -19.10 -2.68
N TYR A 213 16.32 -18.55 -3.43
CA TYR A 213 16.59 -17.13 -3.53
C TYR A 213 16.59 -16.72 -5.00
N TYR A 214 15.67 -15.84 -5.38
CA TYR A 214 15.53 -15.32 -6.74
C TYR A 214 15.06 -13.86 -6.69
N ASP A 215 15.52 -13.06 -7.65
CA ASP A 215 15.24 -11.63 -7.73
C ASP A 215 13.98 -11.34 -8.59
N HIS A 216 12.89 -12.04 -8.29
CA HIS A 216 11.59 -11.85 -8.97
C HIS A 216 10.52 -11.50 -7.95
N GLU A 217 9.92 -10.32 -8.14
CA GLU A 217 8.87 -9.81 -7.29
C GLU A 217 7.61 -9.55 -8.10
N ALA A 218 6.47 -9.96 -7.53
CA ALA A 218 5.15 -9.51 -7.94
C ALA A 218 4.57 -8.71 -6.79
N TYR A 219 4.11 -7.50 -7.06
CA TYR A 219 3.46 -6.69 -6.03
C TYR A 219 2.49 -5.69 -6.61
N SER A 220 1.48 -5.37 -5.81
CA SER A 220 0.49 -4.36 -6.10
C SER A 220 0.56 -3.21 -5.11
N TYR A 221 0.28 -2.00 -5.57
CA TYR A 221 0.20 -0.81 -4.75
C TYR A 221 -0.68 0.25 -5.41
N ARG A 222 -0.95 1.32 -4.67
CA ARG A 222 -1.84 2.40 -5.11
C ARG A 222 -1.12 3.75 -5.02
N ILE A 223 -1.38 4.61 -5.98
CA ILE A 223 -0.98 6.03 -5.96
C ILE A 223 -2.16 6.82 -6.51
N TYR A 224 -2.67 7.79 -5.74
CA TYR A 224 -3.88 8.54 -6.10
C TYR A 224 -5.04 7.61 -6.50
N ASP A 225 -5.64 7.81 -7.67
CA ASP A 225 -6.70 6.98 -8.23
C ASP A 225 -6.17 5.80 -9.07
N ALA A 226 -4.88 5.45 -8.99
CA ALA A 226 -4.30 4.35 -9.75
C ALA A 226 -4.09 3.10 -8.90
N ASN A 227 -4.62 1.97 -9.37
CA ASN A 227 -4.15 0.64 -9.03
C ASN A 227 -2.99 0.26 -9.94
N ILE A 228 -1.92 -0.25 -9.33
CA ILE A 228 -0.67 -0.56 -10.01
C ILE A 228 -0.24 -1.96 -9.62
N PHE A 229 0.02 -2.81 -10.61
CA PHE A 229 0.59 -4.14 -10.45
C PHE A 229 1.90 -4.20 -11.23
N CYS A 230 2.98 -4.61 -10.55
CA CYS A 230 4.31 -4.68 -11.12
C CYS A 230 4.87 -6.11 -11.01
N LEU A 231 5.47 -6.59 -12.09
CA LEU A 231 6.31 -7.78 -12.13
C LEU A 231 7.74 -7.36 -12.47
N THR A 232 8.73 -7.81 -11.71
CA THR A 232 10.16 -7.51 -11.95
C THR A 232 10.87 -8.63 -12.73
N CYS A 233 10.13 -9.30 -13.61
CA CYS A 233 10.61 -10.41 -14.40
C CYS A 233 9.85 -10.52 -15.73
N GLU A 234 10.27 -11.47 -16.53
CA GLU A 234 9.50 -11.92 -17.69
C GLU A 234 8.20 -12.61 -17.24
N ILE A 235 7.13 -12.43 -18.01
CA ILE A 235 5.85 -13.09 -17.73
C ILE A 235 6.05 -14.59 -17.93
N LEU A 236 5.89 -15.35 -16.85
CA LEU A 236 6.00 -16.81 -16.90
C LEU A 236 4.69 -17.43 -17.41
N ASP A 237 4.85 -18.48 -18.22
CA ASP A 237 3.74 -19.36 -18.59
C ASP A 237 3.27 -20.17 -17.37
N PHE A 238 2.02 -20.63 -17.41
CA PHE A 238 1.44 -21.43 -16.34
C PHE A 238 0.46 -22.46 -16.89
N GLU A 239 0.31 -23.56 -16.16
CA GLU A 239 -0.67 -24.60 -16.44
C GLU A 239 -2.06 -24.19 -15.94
N GLU A 240 -3.11 -24.63 -16.64
CA GLU A 240 -4.50 -24.33 -16.26
C GLU A 240 -4.83 -24.85 -14.85
N GLU A 241 -4.30 -26.01 -14.49
CA GLU A 241 -4.49 -26.58 -13.14
C GLU A 241 -3.91 -25.67 -12.05
N PHE A 242 -2.74 -25.06 -12.30
CA PHE A 242 -2.13 -24.12 -11.36
C PHE A 242 -3.02 -22.88 -11.19
N PHE A 243 -3.55 -22.35 -12.30
CA PHE A 243 -4.48 -21.22 -12.27
C PHE A 243 -5.71 -21.49 -11.42
N GLU A 244 -6.40 -22.61 -11.67
CA GLU A 244 -7.61 -22.95 -10.93
C GLU A 244 -7.33 -23.20 -9.44
N LYS A 245 -6.21 -23.84 -9.10
CA LYS A 245 -5.79 -24.03 -7.68
C LYS A 245 -5.46 -22.71 -7.00
N ALA A 246 -4.72 -21.83 -7.66
CA ALA A 246 -4.39 -20.51 -7.11
C ALA A 246 -5.64 -19.65 -6.88
N LYS A 247 -6.59 -19.67 -7.83
CA LYS A 247 -7.88 -18.97 -7.72
C LYS A 247 -8.67 -19.46 -6.51
N LYS A 248 -8.77 -20.78 -6.33
CA LYS A 248 -9.43 -21.37 -5.16
C LYS A 248 -8.75 -20.96 -3.85
N SER A 249 -7.42 -21.08 -3.77
CA SER A 249 -6.68 -20.69 -2.56
C SER A 249 -6.80 -19.20 -2.25
N PHE A 250 -6.82 -18.34 -3.26
CA PHE A 250 -7.05 -16.91 -3.08
C PHE A 250 -8.41 -16.64 -2.42
N LEU A 251 -9.48 -17.28 -2.91
CA LEU A 251 -10.81 -17.14 -2.35
C LEU A 251 -10.89 -17.58 -0.88
N GLU A 252 -10.13 -18.60 -0.48
CA GLU A 252 -10.03 -19.01 0.93
C GLU A 252 -9.27 -18.00 1.80
N ILE A 253 -8.28 -17.31 1.22
CA ILE A 253 -7.40 -16.37 1.95
C ILE A 253 -8.07 -15.01 2.15
N ILE A 254 -8.86 -14.51 1.19
CA ILE A 254 -9.53 -13.20 1.34
C ILE A 254 -10.52 -13.15 2.50
N GLU A 255 -10.94 -14.31 3.01
CA GLU A 255 -11.82 -14.44 4.17
C GLU A 255 -11.07 -14.60 5.50
N LYS A 256 -9.74 -14.73 5.49
CA LYS A 256 -8.93 -15.10 6.66
C LYS A 256 -7.76 -14.15 6.89
N GLY A 257 -7.42 -13.95 8.17
CA GLY A 257 -6.23 -13.21 8.60
C GLY A 257 -5.99 -11.92 7.81
N TYR A 258 -4.82 -11.81 7.19
CA TYR A 258 -4.40 -10.63 6.41
C TYR A 258 -5.30 -10.34 5.19
N GLY A 259 -5.98 -11.33 4.62
CA GLY A 259 -6.88 -11.11 3.48
C GLY A 259 -8.08 -10.20 3.81
N LYS A 260 -8.54 -10.23 5.07
CA LYS A 260 -9.63 -9.36 5.56
C LYS A 260 -9.26 -7.88 5.56
N LYS A 261 -7.96 -7.54 5.61
CA LYS A 261 -7.45 -6.17 5.48
C LYS A 261 -7.99 -5.46 4.23
N GLY A 262 -8.29 -6.23 3.17
CA GLY A 262 -8.87 -5.71 1.94
C GLY A 262 -10.15 -4.91 2.17
N LYS A 263 -11.01 -5.32 3.11
CA LYS A 263 -12.25 -4.61 3.45
C LYS A 263 -11.96 -3.19 3.95
N ILE A 264 -10.97 -3.06 4.83
CA ILE A 264 -10.57 -1.78 5.42
C ILE A 264 -9.94 -0.87 4.36
N VAL A 265 -9.05 -1.42 3.53
CA VAL A 265 -8.41 -0.64 2.45
C VAL A 265 -9.44 -0.19 1.42
N CYS A 266 -10.40 -1.04 1.05
CA CYS A 266 -11.48 -0.69 0.15
C CYS A 266 -12.33 0.43 0.73
N LYS A 267 -12.78 0.29 1.98
CA LYS A 267 -13.54 1.35 2.64
C LYS A 267 -12.79 2.68 2.68
N MET A 268 -11.51 2.66 3.04
CA MET A 268 -10.69 3.86 3.19
C MET A 268 -10.33 4.56 1.88
N VAL A 269 -9.94 3.77 0.86
CA VAL A 269 -9.40 4.30 -0.41
C VAL A 269 -10.49 4.39 -1.47
N TYR A 270 -11.38 3.41 -1.53
CA TYR A 270 -12.44 3.32 -2.53
C TYR A 270 -13.75 3.91 -2.04
N GLY A 271 -13.93 4.12 -0.72
CA GLY A 271 -15.17 4.63 -0.16
C GLY A 271 -16.32 3.64 -0.30
N GLU A 272 -16.02 2.35 -0.42
CA GLU A 272 -17.00 1.29 -0.69
C GLU A 272 -16.87 0.17 0.34
N GLU A 273 -18.04 -0.32 0.79
CA GLU A 273 -18.13 -1.57 1.55
C GLU A 273 -17.93 -2.76 0.61
N VAL A 274 -17.16 -3.74 1.08
CA VAL A 274 -16.89 -4.96 0.31
C VAL A 274 -17.99 -5.99 0.54
N ASP A 275 -18.62 -6.40 -0.55
CA ASP A 275 -19.45 -7.59 -0.62
C ASP A 275 -18.59 -8.78 -1.08
N LEU A 276 -18.25 -9.66 -0.15
CA LEU A 276 -17.39 -10.82 -0.45
C LEU A 276 -18.05 -11.83 -1.39
N GLU A 277 -19.38 -11.92 -1.43
CA GLU A 277 -20.07 -12.80 -2.37
C GLU A 277 -19.93 -12.26 -3.80
N LYS A 278 -19.95 -10.93 -3.99
CA LYS A 278 -19.61 -10.33 -5.28
C LYS A 278 -18.15 -10.54 -5.66
N VAL A 279 -17.22 -10.48 -4.70
CA VAL A 279 -15.80 -10.82 -4.97
C VAL A 279 -15.68 -12.27 -5.42
N LYS A 280 -16.32 -13.21 -4.72
CA LYS A 280 -16.34 -14.64 -5.09
C LYS A 280 -16.90 -14.84 -6.49
N SER A 281 -18.09 -14.30 -6.75
CA SER A 281 -18.75 -14.42 -8.06
C SER A 281 -17.90 -13.81 -9.18
N PHE A 282 -17.19 -12.70 -8.92
CA PHE A 282 -16.24 -12.13 -9.87
C PHE A 282 -15.12 -13.13 -10.21
N PHE A 283 -14.51 -13.78 -9.22
CA PHE A 283 -13.43 -14.75 -9.45
C PHE A 283 -13.90 -16.11 -9.94
N GLU A 284 -15.12 -16.54 -9.63
CA GLU A 284 -15.70 -17.76 -10.22
C GLU A 284 -15.79 -17.62 -11.75
N ASN A 285 -16.11 -16.41 -12.24
CA ASN A 285 -16.16 -16.09 -13.66
C ASN A 285 -14.81 -15.65 -14.25
N PHE A 286 -13.81 -15.37 -13.41
CA PHE A 286 -12.47 -14.97 -13.85
C PHE A 286 -11.69 -16.20 -14.33
N SER A 287 -11.28 -16.17 -15.59
CA SER A 287 -10.64 -17.27 -16.30
C SER A 287 -9.16 -17.03 -16.57
N SER A 288 -8.43 -18.08 -16.94
CA SER A 288 -7.04 -17.94 -17.36
C SER A 288 -6.89 -17.10 -18.62
N PHE A 289 -7.94 -17.03 -19.45
CA PHE A 289 -8.01 -16.15 -20.61
C PHE A 289 -7.99 -14.68 -20.17
N ASP A 290 -8.79 -14.29 -19.18
CA ASP A 290 -8.81 -12.92 -18.65
C ASP A 290 -7.45 -12.52 -18.08
N LEU A 291 -6.81 -13.43 -17.35
CA LEU A 291 -5.45 -13.21 -16.83
C LEU A 291 -4.44 -13.01 -17.98
N LYS A 292 -4.50 -13.85 -19.01
CA LYS A 292 -3.67 -13.73 -20.22
C LYS A 292 -3.95 -12.44 -20.99
N GLU A 293 -5.19 -11.96 -21.01
CA GLU A 293 -5.53 -10.66 -21.58
C GLU A 293 -4.95 -9.50 -20.78
N ILE A 294 -4.84 -9.60 -19.45
CA ILE A 294 -4.19 -8.58 -18.60
C ILE A 294 -2.70 -8.51 -18.90
N VAL A 295 -1.99 -9.64 -18.93
CA VAL A 295 -0.52 -9.65 -19.10
C VAL A 295 -0.06 -9.62 -20.56
N GLY A 296 -0.89 -10.09 -21.49
CA GLY A 296 -0.62 -10.18 -22.93
C GLY A 296 0.49 -11.18 -23.30
N LYS A 297 0.80 -11.32 -24.61
CA LYS A 297 1.84 -12.24 -25.11
C LYS A 297 3.20 -11.56 -25.19
N GLN A 298 4.22 -12.18 -24.61
CA GLN A 298 5.57 -11.64 -24.51
C GLN A 298 6.21 -11.21 -25.86
N LYS A 299 5.77 -11.80 -26.98
CA LYS A 299 6.31 -11.54 -28.33
C LYS A 299 5.99 -10.15 -28.90
N ASP A 300 5.02 -9.43 -28.34
CA ASP A 300 4.63 -8.11 -28.84
C ASP A 300 5.55 -6.96 -28.34
N TYR A 301 6.61 -7.28 -27.58
CA TYR A 301 7.29 -6.31 -26.70
C TYR A 301 8.80 -6.09 -26.96
N LYS A 302 9.31 -6.49 -28.15
CA LYS A 302 10.69 -6.22 -28.60
C LYS A 302 10.83 -4.99 -29.52
N LYS A 303 10.08 -3.91 -29.29
CA LYS A 303 10.25 -2.64 -30.04
C LYS A 303 10.76 -1.53 -29.16
#